data_AF-A0A920CDW5-F1
#
_entry.id   AF-A0A920CDW5-F1
#
_cell.length_a   1.000
_cell.length_b   1.000
_cell.length_c   1.000
_cell.angle_alpha   90.00
_cell.angle_beta   90.00
_cell.angle_gamma   90.00
#
_symmetry.space_group_name_H-M   'P 1'
#
loop_
_entity.id
_entity.type
_entity.pdbx_description
1 polymer ?
#
loop_
_entity_poly.entity_id
_entity_poly.type
_entity_poly.pdbx_seq_one_letter_code
_entity_poly.pdbx_strand_id
1 'polypeptide(L)'
;MDKLKSNQNNDRGFRIFFVIFLLVIASAFIFLVYLEPKLNEAKVEPQETVDSNNKTSGDPPINLTNNADSQIQLEDYSDKYLSVKYPKGWRVEKNQEPSLDTKINIVDQNEQSGSISIDILWKDPSLQDVKQITEFFNTKLHSNHELSDIEILQSYERDLYKKDDGSQVKMGIQLTKYFNKTIKNNILSFQMAAPVGNRVFHFVYDTYETEAFANKKFEKMISTLILKEPLFTEERPKPEKYLTSVISQVFGDINDFNNEKSLKSLSFNENTKNVTVKIYGKDNLTKNLVKKSMWLNITETLKLLNKNDQFNNIQFIMLFPLTDIYGNKTYDPVMKISLSKNTRSKVNYDEFIFSNIPKIADSYWESPSFKN
;
A
#
# COMPACT_ATOMS: atom_id res chain seq x y z
N MET A 1 -31.93 -16.95 -28.76
CA MET A 1 -32.48 -15.86 -27.92
C MET A 1 -32.78 -16.39 -26.50
N ASP A 2 -31.92 -17.27 -25.95
CA ASP A 2 -32.16 -18.01 -24.69
C ASP A 2 -30.90 -18.16 -23.81
N LYS A 3 -30.17 -17.06 -23.56
CA LYS A 3 -29.02 -17.06 -22.62
C LYS A 3 -28.95 -15.80 -21.74
N LEU A 4 -30.08 -15.35 -21.19
CA LEU A 4 -30.12 -14.16 -20.30
C LEU A 4 -30.97 -14.33 -19.03
N LYS A 5 -31.09 -15.54 -18.46
CA LYS A 5 -31.90 -15.77 -17.24
C LYS A 5 -31.21 -16.50 -16.07
N SER A 6 -29.88 -16.45 -15.93
CA SER A 6 -29.21 -17.16 -14.80
C SER A 6 -28.54 -16.29 -13.74
N ASN A 7 -28.67 -14.96 -13.71
CA ASN A 7 -27.86 -14.12 -12.82
C ASN A 7 -28.59 -13.47 -11.62
N GLN A 8 -29.82 -13.89 -11.29
CA GLN A 8 -30.54 -13.34 -10.12
C GLN A 8 -30.46 -14.19 -8.84
N ASN A 9 -29.93 -15.43 -8.90
CA ASN A 9 -29.82 -16.28 -7.71
C ASN A 9 -28.50 -16.12 -6.91
N ASN A 10 -27.46 -15.52 -7.48
CA ASN A 10 -26.19 -15.29 -6.78
C ASN A 10 -26.26 -14.18 -5.72
N ASP A 11 -27.22 -13.25 -5.84
CA ASP A 11 -27.33 -12.10 -4.92
C ASP A 11 -27.92 -12.48 -3.54
N ARG A 12 -28.66 -13.61 -3.46
CA ARG A 12 -29.24 -14.08 -2.18
C ARG A 12 -28.25 -14.87 -1.31
N GLY A 13 -27.37 -15.67 -1.90
CA GLY A 13 -26.31 -16.36 -1.15
C GLY A 13 -25.34 -15.37 -0.52
N PHE A 14 -25.02 -14.29 -1.24
CA PHE A 14 -24.05 -13.29 -0.83
C PHE A 14 -24.51 -12.37 0.31
N ARG A 15 -25.80 -12.03 0.39
CA ARG A 15 -26.34 -11.25 1.52
C ARG A 15 -26.30 -12.02 2.85
N ILE A 16 -26.36 -13.35 2.81
CA ILE A 16 -26.22 -14.20 4.01
C ILE A 16 -24.77 -14.19 4.50
N PHE A 17 -23.78 -14.14 3.60
CA PHE A 17 -22.36 -14.00 3.96
C PHE A 17 -22.07 -12.71 4.73
N PHE A 18 -22.73 -11.61 4.38
CA PHE A 18 -22.51 -10.30 5.01
C PHE A 18 -22.97 -10.25 6.48
N VAL A 19 -24.03 -10.97 6.82
CA VAL A 19 -24.55 -11.05 8.20
C VAL A 19 -23.71 -11.98 9.06
N ILE A 20 -23.18 -13.08 8.49
CA ILE A 20 -22.28 -14.01 9.18
C ILE A 20 -20.92 -13.34 9.46
N PHE A 21 -20.41 -12.51 8.55
CA PHE A 21 -19.16 -11.76 8.73
C PHE A 21 -19.17 -10.85 9.98
N LEU A 22 -20.27 -10.14 10.25
CA LEU A 22 -20.43 -9.31 11.46
C LEU A 22 -20.49 -10.13 12.76
N LEU A 23 -21.06 -11.33 12.72
CA LEU A 23 -21.18 -12.22 13.90
C LEU A 23 -19.85 -12.92 14.25
N VAL A 24 -19.04 -13.26 13.26
CA VAL A 24 -17.73 -13.91 13.49
C VAL A 24 -16.72 -12.92 14.08
N ILE A 25 -16.70 -11.66 13.62
CA ILE A 25 -15.83 -10.64 14.21
C ILE A 25 -16.24 -10.34 15.65
N ALA A 26 -17.54 -10.16 15.93
CA ALA A 26 -17.99 -9.88 17.30
C ALA A 26 -17.73 -11.03 18.29
N SER A 27 -17.83 -12.29 17.85
CA SER A 27 -17.56 -13.46 18.70
C SER A 27 -16.07 -13.78 18.88
N ALA A 28 -15.23 -13.47 17.88
CA ALA A 28 -13.78 -13.66 17.96
C ALA A 28 -13.12 -12.78 19.05
N PHE A 29 -13.72 -11.65 19.41
CA PHE A 29 -13.16 -10.70 20.38
C PHE A 29 -13.66 -10.89 21.81
N ILE A 30 -14.85 -11.48 22.02
CA ILE A 30 -15.29 -11.91 23.37
C ILE A 30 -14.26 -12.89 23.98
N PHE A 31 -13.52 -13.63 23.14
CA PHE A 31 -12.45 -14.52 23.58
C PHE A 31 -11.12 -13.83 23.91
N LEU A 32 -10.84 -12.62 23.38
CA LEU A 32 -9.66 -11.82 23.77
C LEU A 32 -9.81 -11.27 25.19
N VAL A 33 -11.01 -10.88 25.57
CA VAL A 33 -11.35 -10.40 26.93
C VAL A 33 -11.18 -11.51 27.98
N TYR A 34 -11.25 -12.80 27.59
CA TYR A 34 -11.13 -13.93 28.51
C TYR A 34 -9.71 -14.52 28.63
N LEU A 35 -8.74 -14.02 27.87
CA LEU A 35 -7.33 -14.33 28.05
C LEU A 35 -6.65 -13.21 28.86
N GLU A 36 -7.13 -12.96 30.08
CA GLU A 36 -6.26 -12.30 31.07
C GLU A 36 -5.04 -13.20 31.29
N PRO A 37 -3.81 -12.73 31.06
CA PRO A 37 -2.67 -13.43 31.59
C PRO A 37 -2.76 -13.33 33.11
N LYS A 38 -2.87 -14.48 33.80
CA LYS A 38 -2.59 -14.58 35.25
C LYS A 38 -1.13 -14.17 35.49
N LEU A 39 -0.88 -12.87 35.56
CA LEU A 39 0.43 -12.28 35.82
C LEU A 39 0.21 -11.05 36.72
N ASN A 40 0.18 -11.33 38.03
CA ASN A 40 0.87 -10.59 39.10
C ASN A 40 0.15 -10.70 40.45
N GLU A 41 0.29 -11.85 41.11
CA GLU A 41 0.40 -11.90 42.57
C GLU A 41 1.86 -12.20 42.92
N ALA A 42 2.74 -11.23 42.69
CA ALA A 42 4.04 -11.20 43.35
C ALA A 42 3.94 -10.26 44.54
N LYS A 43 3.98 -10.84 45.75
CA LYS A 43 4.15 -10.14 47.02
C LYS A 43 5.37 -9.21 46.91
N VAL A 44 5.13 -7.90 46.99
CA VAL A 44 6.20 -6.91 47.20
C VAL A 44 6.48 -6.83 48.70
N GLU A 45 7.65 -7.29 49.12
CA GLU A 45 8.22 -6.93 50.43
C GLU A 45 8.71 -5.48 50.39
N PRO A 46 8.53 -4.69 51.47
CA PRO A 46 8.94 -3.30 51.50
C PRO A 46 10.46 -3.19 51.68
N GLN A 47 11.13 -2.53 50.75
CA GLN A 47 12.50 -2.04 50.96
C GLN A 47 12.52 -0.58 51.41
N GLU A 48 13.49 -0.32 52.29
CA GLU A 48 13.74 0.90 53.04
C GLU A 48 14.02 2.13 52.17
N THR A 49 13.57 3.26 52.71
CA THR A 49 13.78 4.62 52.22
C THR A 49 15.25 5.04 52.27
N VAL A 50 15.77 5.54 51.14
CA VAL A 50 16.96 6.41 51.12
C VAL A 50 16.65 7.66 50.29
N ASP A 51 16.71 8.81 50.94
CA ASP A 51 16.68 10.15 50.37
C ASP A 51 17.90 10.42 49.48
N SER A 52 17.69 10.99 48.29
CA SER A 52 18.50 12.13 47.84
C SER A 52 17.88 12.86 46.66
N ASN A 53 17.69 14.17 46.88
CA ASN A 53 17.38 15.24 45.94
C ASN A 53 18.09 15.16 44.59
N ASN A 54 17.34 15.34 43.48
CA ASN A 54 17.83 16.16 42.38
C ASN A 54 16.71 16.81 41.56
N LYS A 55 16.95 18.05 41.17
CA LYS A 55 16.03 19.04 40.59
C LYS A 55 16.23 19.13 39.08
N THR A 56 15.20 19.61 38.36
CA THR A 56 15.13 20.02 36.92
C THR A 56 14.94 18.88 35.90
N SER A 57 14.07 18.95 34.87
CA SER A 57 13.35 20.04 34.19
C SER A 57 11.91 19.62 33.86
N GLY A 58 10.94 20.53 34.04
CA GLY A 58 9.52 20.26 33.81
C GLY A 58 9.09 20.46 32.36
N ASP A 59 8.96 19.35 31.64
CA ASP A 59 7.85 19.22 30.68
C ASP A 59 6.60 18.81 31.49
N PRO A 60 5.42 19.39 31.22
CA PRO A 60 4.22 19.02 31.95
C PRO A 60 3.93 17.53 31.68
N PRO A 61 3.67 16.71 32.72
CA PRO A 61 3.23 15.35 32.51
C PRO A 61 1.93 15.38 31.69
N ILE A 62 1.91 14.62 30.59
CA ILE A 62 0.69 14.40 29.81
C ILE A 62 -0.33 13.78 30.76
N ASN A 63 -1.30 14.59 31.17
CA ASN A 63 -2.28 14.24 32.17
C ASN A 63 -3.34 13.34 31.49
N LEU A 64 -3.03 12.06 31.35
CA LEU A 64 -3.96 11.01 30.90
C LEU A 64 -4.96 10.76 32.05
N THR A 65 -5.94 11.65 32.22
CA THR A 65 -7.00 11.47 33.19
C THR A 65 -7.88 10.27 32.79
N ASN A 66 -7.93 9.28 33.69
CA ASN A 66 -8.69 8.02 33.61
C ASN A 66 -10.22 8.21 33.60
N ASN A 67 -10.78 8.90 32.62
CA ASN A 67 -12.23 8.87 32.35
C ASN A 67 -12.55 7.66 31.45
N ALA A 68 -12.65 6.49 32.09
CA ALA A 68 -12.74 5.17 31.46
C ALA A 68 -13.99 4.91 30.58
N ASP A 69 -14.93 5.86 30.50
CA ASP A 69 -16.18 5.73 29.73
C ASP A 69 -16.57 6.97 28.91
N SER A 70 -15.61 7.84 28.59
CA SER A 70 -15.88 8.83 27.55
C SER A 70 -16.19 8.08 26.25
N GLN A 71 -17.44 8.19 25.77
CA GLN A 71 -17.86 7.54 24.54
C GLN A 71 -16.97 8.01 23.40
N ILE A 72 -16.06 7.15 22.92
CA ILE A 72 -15.20 7.46 21.78
C ILE A 72 -16.12 7.86 20.61
N GLN A 73 -16.14 9.14 20.26
CA GLN A 73 -16.89 9.61 19.11
C GLN A 73 -16.15 9.15 17.85
N LEU A 74 -16.91 8.64 16.88
CA LEU A 74 -16.34 8.13 15.64
C LEU A 74 -16.93 8.86 14.43
N GLU A 75 -16.12 8.95 13.37
CA GLU A 75 -16.50 9.44 12.04
C GLU A 75 -16.44 8.29 11.02
N ASP A 76 -17.19 8.42 9.93
CA ASP A 76 -17.30 7.40 8.89
C ASP A 76 -16.28 7.61 7.77
N TYR A 77 -15.60 6.53 7.37
CA TYR A 77 -14.87 6.43 6.10
C TYR A 77 -15.53 5.37 5.23
N SER A 78 -15.61 5.62 3.92
CA SER A 78 -16.21 4.70 2.96
C SER A 78 -15.62 4.91 1.56
N ASP A 79 -15.21 3.84 0.91
CA ASP A 79 -14.77 3.84 -0.49
C ASP A 79 -15.31 2.64 -1.28
N LYS A 80 -14.68 2.29 -2.40
CA LYS A 80 -15.09 1.16 -3.23
C LYS A 80 -14.97 -0.20 -2.51
N TYR A 81 -13.97 -0.37 -1.64
CA TYR A 81 -13.58 -1.67 -1.09
C TYR A 81 -14.00 -1.86 0.36
N LEU A 82 -14.16 -0.79 1.13
CA LEU A 82 -14.54 -0.90 2.53
C LEU A 82 -15.32 0.31 3.05
N SER A 83 -15.89 0.13 4.24
CA SER A 83 -16.27 1.20 5.15
C SER A 83 -15.69 0.91 6.54
N VAL A 84 -15.29 1.94 7.28
CA VAL A 84 -14.80 1.80 8.65
C VAL A 84 -15.08 3.09 9.42
N LYS A 85 -15.33 2.98 10.72
CA LYS A 85 -15.38 4.14 11.60
C LYS A 85 -14.05 4.36 12.30
N TYR A 86 -13.65 5.62 12.43
CA TYR A 86 -12.39 6.03 13.04
C TYR A 86 -12.60 7.16 14.05
N PRO A 87 -11.64 7.44 14.96
CA PRO A 87 -11.81 8.47 15.98
C PRO A 87 -12.09 9.85 15.38
N LYS A 88 -13.10 10.53 15.95
CA LYS A 88 -13.49 11.88 15.53
C LYS A 88 -12.32 12.85 15.63
N GLY A 89 -12.16 13.70 14.60
CA GLY A 89 -11.07 14.68 14.54
C GLY A 89 -9.76 14.15 13.97
N TRP A 90 -9.68 12.87 13.59
CA TRP A 90 -8.54 12.38 12.80
C TRP A 90 -8.70 12.79 11.33
N ARG A 91 -7.58 13.00 10.62
CA ARG A 91 -7.57 13.38 9.20
C ARG A 91 -7.35 12.16 8.32
N VAL A 92 -8.06 12.08 7.21
CA VAL A 92 -7.90 11.03 6.21
C VAL A 92 -6.93 11.50 5.12
N GLU A 93 -5.80 10.83 5.01
CA GLU A 93 -4.80 11.00 3.97
C GLU A 93 -4.93 9.87 2.95
N LYS A 94 -5.37 10.21 1.74
CA LYS A 94 -5.48 9.26 0.63
C LYS A 94 -4.24 9.34 -0.24
N ASN A 95 -3.46 8.27 -0.25
CA ASN A 95 -2.41 8.09 -1.25
C ASN A 95 -2.93 7.11 -2.30
N GLN A 96 -3.25 7.62 -3.49
CA GLN A 96 -3.46 6.74 -4.62
C GLN A 96 -2.09 6.24 -5.08
N GLU A 97 -1.77 5.00 -4.74
CA GLU A 97 -0.59 4.34 -5.31
C GLU A 97 -0.83 4.08 -6.81
N PRO A 98 0.23 4.15 -7.65
CA PRO A 98 0.16 3.88 -9.09
C PRO A 98 -0.36 2.49 -9.43
N SER A 99 -0.31 1.59 -8.46
CA SER A 99 -0.44 0.17 -8.68
C SER A 99 -1.88 -0.37 -8.73
N LEU A 100 -2.90 0.51 -8.71
CA LEU A 100 -4.31 0.14 -8.48
C LEU A 100 -4.53 -0.51 -7.10
N ASP A 101 -3.55 -0.36 -6.22
CA ASP A 101 -3.64 -0.66 -4.80
C ASP A 101 -4.30 0.54 -4.10
N THR A 102 -5.02 0.27 -3.02
CA THR A 102 -5.60 1.32 -2.18
C THR A 102 -4.80 1.41 -0.90
N LYS A 103 -4.22 2.58 -0.63
CA LYS A 103 -3.63 2.90 0.66
C LYS A 103 -4.37 4.07 1.29
N ILE A 104 -4.85 3.83 2.51
CA ILE A 104 -5.59 4.82 3.30
C ILE A 104 -4.84 4.99 4.61
N ASN A 105 -4.38 6.21 4.88
CA ASN A 105 -3.85 6.56 6.19
C ASN A 105 -4.87 7.46 6.87
N ILE A 106 -5.21 7.16 8.12
CA ILE A 106 -6.05 8.02 8.96
C ILE A 106 -5.22 8.35 10.19
N VAL A 107 -4.84 9.61 10.34
CA VAL A 107 -3.89 10.03 11.37
C VAL A 107 -4.54 11.03 12.31
N ASP A 108 -4.18 10.98 13.58
CA ASP A 108 -4.54 12.02 14.53
C ASP A 108 -4.04 13.39 14.04
N GLN A 109 -4.85 14.44 14.20
CA GLN A 109 -4.51 15.81 13.77
C GLN A 109 -3.18 16.30 14.34
N ASN A 110 -2.88 15.90 15.57
CA ASN A 110 -1.65 16.25 16.26
C ASN A 110 -0.56 15.17 16.14
N GLU A 111 -0.84 14.05 15.46
CA GLU A 111 0.03 12.87 15.35
C GLU A 111 0.48 12.28 16.71
N GLN A 112 -0.25 12.61 17.78
CA GLN A 112 0.15 12.32 19.16
C GLN A 112 -0.59 11.13 19.77
N SER A 113 -1.73 10.69 19.23
CA SER A 113 -2.50 9.57 19.79
C SER A 113 -2.48 8.29 18.95
N GLY A 114 -2.09 8.35 17.68
CA GLY A 114 -1.94 7.17 16.84
C GLY A 114 -2.34 7.38 15.38
N SER A 115 -2.38 6.26 14.65
CA SER A 115 -2.74 6.21 13.24
C SER A 115 -3.39 4.88 12.87
N ILE A 116 -4.21 4.91 11.82
CA ILE A 116 -4.74 3.72 11.14
C ILE A 116 -4.15 3.72 9.73
N SER A 117 -3.54 2.61 9.32
CA SER A 117 -3.17 2.35 7.92
C SER A 117 -4.01 1.21 7.40
N ILE A 118 -4.56 1.37 6.20
CA ILE A 118 -5.25 0.30 5.49
C ILE A 118 -4.65 0.16 4.11
N ASP A 119 -4.10 -1.01 3.84
CA ASP A 119 -3.49 -1.38 2.57
C ASP A 119 -4.32 -2.50 1.92
N ILE A 120 -4.81 -2.25 0.71
CA ILE A 120 -5.44 -3.24 -0.15
C ILE A 120 -4.54 -3.42 -1.37
N LEU A 121 -3.80 -4.52 -1.37
CA LEU A 121 -2.79 -4.81 -2.37
C LEU A 121 -3.24 -5.97 -3.26
N TRP A 122 -2.80 -6.01 -4.52
CA TRP A 122 -2.91 -7.26 -5.29
C TRP A 122 -2.09 -8.38 -4.64
N LYS A 123 -2.69 -9.57 -4.51
CA LYS A 123 -2.06 -10.74 -3.90
C LYS A 123 -0.84 -11.16 -4.71
N ASP A 124 0.32 -11.20 -4.06
CA ASP A 124 1.52 -11.79 -4.64
C ASP A 124 1.35 -13.32 -4.66
N PRO A 125 1.58 -14.00 -5.80
CA PRO A 125 1.50 -15.45 -5.87
C PRO A 125 2.45 -16.19 -4.92
N SER A 126 3.48 -15.53 -4.38
CA SER A 126 4.35 -16.12 -3.34
C SER A 126 3.75 -16.08 -1.93
N LEU A 127 2.74 -15.24 -1.69
CA LEU A 127 2.07 -15.08 -0.39
C LEU A 127 0.82 -15.96 -0.35
N GLN A 128 1.01 -17.25 -0.09
CA GLN A 128 -0.05 -18.26 -0.16
C GLN A 128 -0.89 -18.30 1.11
N ASP A 129 -0.28 -18.13 2.27
CA ASP A 129 -0.92 -18.22 3.57
C ASP A 129 -0.81 -16.93 4.42
N VAL A 130 -1.57 -16.91 5.50
CA VAL A 130 -1.68 -15.78 6.43
C VAL A 130 -0.34 -15.46 7.11
N LYS A 131 0.45 -16.48 7.44
CA LYS A 131 1.74 -16.30 8.11
C LYS A 131 2.70 -15.56 7.19
N GLN A 132 2.82 -15.99 5.93
CA GLN A 132 3.64 -15.33 4.91
C GLN A 132 3.21 -13.88 4.67
N ILE A 133 1.89 -13.63 4.62
CA ILE A 133 1.35 -12.28 4.47
C ILE A 133 1.77 -11.41 5.67
N THR A 134 1.61 -11.92 6.89
CA THR A 134 1.95 -11.17 8.10
C THR A 134 3.45 -10.90 8.21
N GLU A 135 4.30 -11.89 7.88
CA GLU A 135 5.76 -11.74 7.79
C GLU A 135 6.18 -10.70 6.74
N PHE A 136 5.51 -10.68 5.59
CA PHE A 136 5.74 -9.68 4.55
C PHE A 136 5.50 -8.25 5.06
N PHE A 137 4.40 -8.02 5.78
CA PHE A 137 4.10 -6.70 6.36
C PHE A 137 5.02 -6.35 7.54
N ASN A 138 5.38 -7.31 8.38
CA ASN A 138 6.38 -7.11 9.42
C ASN A 138 7.71 -6.68 8.80
N THR A 139 8.16 -7.31 7.72
CA THR A 139 9.41 -6.94 7.04
C THR A 139 9.36 -5.52 6.49
N LYS A 140 8.20 -5.10 5.95
CA LYS A 140 7.99 -3.70 5.53
C LYS A 140 8.11 -2.72 6.70
N LEU A 141 7.54 -3.04 7.86
CA LEU A 141 7.69 -2.23 9.07
C LEU A 141 9.17 -2.15 9.51
N HIS A 142 9.91 -3.26 9.52
CA HIS A 142 11.34 -3.30 9.88
C HIS A 142 12.23 -2.50 8.93
N SER A 143 11.83 -2.34 7.66
CA SER A 143 12.60 -1.55 6.70
C SER A 143 12.58 -0.04 6.98
N ASN A 144 11.74 0.41 7.92
CA ASN A 144 11.74 1.79 8.38
C ASN A 144 12.87 2.02 9.40
N HIS A 145 13.94 2.70 8.98
CA HIS A 145 15.13 2.99 9.81
C HIS A 145 14.84 3.74 11.12
N GLU A 146 13.69 4.40 11.23
CA GLU A 146 13.24 5.13 12.42
C GLU A 146 12.74 4.23 13.55
N LEU A 147 12.47 2.95 13.27
CA LEU A 147 11.95 2.00 14.25
C LEU A 147 13.07 1.16 14.87
N SER A 148 12.90 0.75 16.14
CA SER A 148 13.72 -0.28 16.76
C SER A 148 13.35 -1.67 16.27
N ASP A 149 14.02 -2.70 16.81
CA ASP A 149 13.58 -4.09 16.67
C ASP A 149 12.11 -4.22 17.13
N ILE A 150 11.31 -4.92 16.33
CA ILE A 150 9.89 -5.13 16.59
C ILE A 150 9.72 -6.35 17.49
N GLU A 151 9.06 -6.17 18.63
CA GLU A 151 8.67 -7.25 19.53
C GLU A 151 7.26 -7.73 19.18
N ILE A 152 7.11 -9.01 18.83
CA ILE A 152 5.80 -9.64 18.62
C ILE A 152 5.28 -10.09 19.99
N LEU A 153 4.31 -9.37 20.54
CA LEU A 153 3.70 -9.68 21.82
C LEU A 153 2.70 -10.83 21.70
N GLN A 154 1.89 -10.80 20.64
CA GLN A 154 0.87 -11.82 20.38
C GLN A 154 0.70 -12.03 18.87
N SER A 155 0.43 -13.26 18.45
CA SER A 155 0.09 -13.60 17.07
C SER A 155 -0.84 -14.80 17.05
N TYR A 156 -1.92 -14.72 16.28
CA TYR A 156 -2.87 -15.82 16.11
C TYR A 156 -3.62 -15.73 14.78
N GLU A 157 -4.16 -16.86 14.33
CA GLU A 157 -5.03 -16.94 13.17
C GLU A 157 -6.50 -17.05 13.60
N ARG A 158 -7.39 -16.49 12.77
CA ARG A 158 -8.85 -16.61 12.91
C ARG A 158 -9.49 -16.84 11.56
N ASP A 159 -10.64 -17.51 11.58
CA ASP A 159 -11.48 -17.62 10.39
C ASP A 159 -12.12 -16.26 10.11
N LEU A 160 -11.94 -15.75 8.89
CA LEU A 160 -12.52 -14.50 8.42
C LEU A 160 -13.90 -14.76 7.79
N TYR A 161 -13.95 -15.70 6.84
CA TYR A 161 -15.20 -16.14 6.21
C TYR A 161 -15.05 -17.55 5.65
N LYS A 162 -16.18 -18.23 5.45
CA LYS A 162 -16.26 -19.51 4.75
C LYS A 162 -16.54 -19.23 3.27
N LYS A 163 -15.92 -19.95 2.34
CA LYS A 163 -16.24 -19.90 0.91
C LYS A 163 -17.39 -20.85 0.59
N ASP A 164 -17.93 -20.75 -0.63
CA ASP A 164 -18.99 -21.63 -1.14
C ASP A 164 -18.57 -23.10 -1.19
N ASP A 165 -17.29 -23.37 -1.46
CA ASP A 165 -16.69 -24.71 -1.43
C ASP A 165 -16.49 -25.26 -0.02
N GLY A 166 -16.85 -24.48 1.01
CA GLY A 166 -16.72 -24.81 2.41
C GLY A 166 -15.34 -24.54 3.02
N SER A 167 -14.35 -24.15 2.21
CA SER A 167 -13.03 -23.75 2.72
C SER A 167 -13.12 -22.47 3.55
N GLN A 168 -12.24 -22.31 4.53
CA GLN A 168 -12.18 -21.12 5.36
C GLN A 168 -11.05 -20.21 4.87
N VAL A 169 -11.36 -18.93 4.72
CA VAL A 169 -10.34 -17.89 4.59
C VAL A 169 -9.95 -17.47 5.98
N LYS A 170 -8.66 -17.55 6.26
CA LYS A 170 -8.10 -17.13 7.54
C LYS A 170 -7.57 -15.71 7.48
N MET A 171 -7.45 -15.11 8.65
CA MET A 171 -6.86 -13.81 8.90
C MET A 171 -5.85 -13.93 10.03
N GLY A 172 -4.71 -13.28 9.87
CA GLY A 172 -3.67 -13.17 10.88
C GLY A 172 -3.90 -11.91 11.67
N ILE A 173 -3.81 -12.03 12.98
CA ILE A 173 -3.87 -10.90 13.90
C ILE A 173 -2.59 -10.90 14.71
N GLN A 174 -1.94 -9.74 14.80
CA GLN A 174 -0.68 -9.59 15.50
C GLN A 174 -0.70 -8.31 16.34
N LEU A 175 -0.28 -8.44 17.60
CA LEU A 175 0.04 -7.31 18.46
C LEU A 175 1.56 -7.21 18.54
N THR A 176 2.06 -6.04 18.18
CA THR A 176 3.49 -5.71 18.19
C THR A 176 3.78 -4.51 19.04
N LYS A 177 4.99 -4.46 19.58
CA LYS A 177 5.55 -3.30 20.26
C LYS A 177 6.88 -2.93 19.62
N TYR A 178 7.09 -1.65 19.40
CA TYR A 178 8.37 -1.13 18.89
C TYR A 178 8.61 0.29 19.39
N PHE A 179 9.86 0.72 19.42
CA PHE A 179 10.25 2.07 19.81
C PHE A 179 10.43 2.94 18.56
N ASN A 180 9.73 4.07 18.51
CA ASN A 180 9.90 5.06 17.46
C ASN A 180 10.94 6.11 17.91
N LYS A 181 12.07 6.18 17.20
CA LYS A 181 13.20 7.05 17.55
C LYS A 181 12.89 8.54 17.37
N THR A 182 12.04 8.89 16.42
CA THR A 182 11.71 10.28 16.05
C THR A 182 10.99 10.97 17.20
N ILE A 183 10.01 10.30 17.79
CA ILE A 183 9.20 10.80 18.91
C ILE A 183 9.61 10.25 20.28
N LYS A 184 10.60 9.36 20.30
CA LYS A 184 11.18 8.74 21.51
C LYS A 184 10.14 8.05 22.39
N ASN A 185 9.22 7.29 21.79
CA ASN A 185 8.16 6.59 22.53
C ASN A 185 7.96 5.15 22.02
N ASN A 186 7.40 4.31 22.89
CA ASN A 186 6.93 2.98 22.51
C ASN A 186 5.58 3.09 21.79
N ILE A 187 5.44 2.33 20.73
CA ILE A 187 4.21 2.18 19.95
C ILE A 187 3.69 0.77 20.14
N LEU A 188 2.40 0.65 20.43
CA LEU A 188 1.65 -0.58 20.28
C LEU A 188 0.99 -0.58 18.91
N SER A 189 1.14 -1.69 18.19
CA SER A 189 0.65 -1.82 16.82
C SER A 189 -0.16 -3.10 16.67
N PHE A 190 -1.44 -2.91 16.36
CA PHE A 190 -2.41 -3.95 16.09
C PHE A 190 -2.52 -4.15 14.59
N GLN A 191 -2.16 -5.33 14.11
CA GLN A 191 -2.15 -5.64 12.70
C GLN A 191 -3.16 -6.76 12.41
N MET A 192 -3.92 -6.60 11.33
CA MET A 192 -4.78 -7.64 10.77
C MET A 192 -4.45 -7.80 9.31
N ALA A 193 -4.16 -9.03 8.87
CA ALA A 193 -3.87 -9.30 7.47
C ALA A 193 -4.61 -10.53 6.97
N ALA A 194 -5.24 -10.43 5.80
CA ALA A 194 -5.98 -11.53 5.21
C ALA A 194 -5.88 -11.54 3.68
N PRO A 195 -5.75 -12.72 3.04
CA PRO A 195 -6.01 -12.83 1.62
C PRO A 195 -7.52 -12.72 1.37
N VAL A 196 -7.93 -11.79 0.51
CA VAL A 196 -9.33 -11.55 0.15
C VAL A 196 -9.46 -11.58 -1.36
N GLY A 197 -10.00 -12.67 -1.91
CA GLY A 197 -10.04 -12.88 -3.36
C GLY A 197 -8.64 -12.85 -3.98
N ASN A 198 -8.45 -11.96 -4.96
CA ASN A 198 -7.15 -11.71 -5.61
C ASN A 198 -6.32 -10.63 -4.91
N ARG A 199 -6.73 -10.18 -3.72
CA ARG A 199 -6.11 -9.10 -2.97
C ARG A 199 -5.61 -9.58 -1.61
N VAL A 200 -4.79 -8.74 -0.99
CA VAL A 200 -4.39 -8.81 0.40
C VAL A 200 -4.94 -7.57 1.07
N PHE A 201 -5.74 -7.78 2.11
CA PHE A 201 -6.20 -6.73 3.01
C PHE A 201 -5.26 -6.70 4.21
N HIS A 202 -4.76 -5.51 4.54
CA HIS A 202 -3.95 -5.27 5.72
C HIS A 202 -4.45 -4.01 6.42
N PHE A 203 -4.72 -4.15 7.71
CA PHE A 203 -5.16 -3.08 8.59
C PHE A 203 -4.14 -2.97 9.73
N VAL A 204 -3.66 -1.77 9.99
CA VAL A 204 -2.75 -1.46 11.08
C VAL A 204 -3.35 -0.36 11.91
N TYR A 205 -3.34 -0.53 13.23
CA TYR A 205 -3.62 0.53 14.18
C TYR A 205 -2.42 0.70 15.11
N ASP A 206 -1.73 1.82 14.97
CA ASP A 206 -0.60 2.23 15.80
C ASP A 206 -1.08 3.23 16.86
N THR A 207 -0.65 3.06 18.10
CA THR A 207 -1.04 3.92 19.23
C THR A 207 0.04 4.02 20.30
N TYR A 208 0.02 5.13 21.02
CA TYR A 208 0.86 5.41 22.20
C TYR A 208 0.14 5.12 23.52
N GLU A 209 -1.12 4.71 23.43
CA GLU A 209 -1.97 4.42 24.58
C GLU A 209 -1.53 3.11 25.27
N THR A 210 -1.97 2.93 26.51
CA THR A 210 -1.78 1.66 27.23
C THR A 210 -2.50 0.52 26.51
N GLU A 211 -1.98 -0.71 26.61
CA GLU A 211 -2.54 -1.90 25.97
C GLU A 211 -4.06 -2.07 26.22
N ALA A 212 -4.52 -1.92 27.46
CA ALA A 212 -5.94 -2.08 27.79
C ALA A 212 -6.86 -1.09 27.05
N PHE A 213 -6.46 0.18 26.97
CA PHE A 213 -7.23 1.21 26.26
C PHE A 213 -7.14 1.03 24.74
N ALA A 214 -5.94 0.72 24.25
CA ALA A 214 -5.68 0.43 22.85
C ALA A 214 -6.54 -0.75 22.34
N ASN A 215 -6.63 -1.83 23.12
CA ASN A 215 -7.48 -3.00 22.84
C ASN A 215 -8.95 -2.58 22.67
N LYS A 216 -9.52 -1.86 23.65
CA LYS A 216 -10.94 -1.40 23.61
C LYS A 216 -11.21 -0.54 22.37
N LYS A 217 -10.28 0.34 22.00
CA LYS A 217 -10.41 1.23 20.84
C LYS A 217 -10.27 0.48 19.52
N PHE A 218 -9.30 -0.43 19.43
CA PHE A 218 -9.10 -1.31 18.28
C PHE A 218 -10.34 -2.18 18.03
N GLU A 219 -10.86 -2.86 19.05
CA GLU A 219 -12.09 -3.65 18.99
C GLU A 219 -13.27 -2.82 18.47
N LYS A 220 -13.43 -1.61 19.02
CA LYS A 220 -14.49 -0.71 18.58
C LYS A 220 -14.35 -0.35 17.09
N MET A 221 -13.15 -0.08 16.60
CA MET A 221 -12.96 0.23 15.17
C MET A 221 -13.20 -0.99 14.28
N ILE A 222 -12.63 -2.14 14.63
CA ILE A 222 -12.78 -3.37 13.85
C ILE A 222 -14.23 -3.84 13.80
N SER A 223 -15.01 -3.67 14.88
CA SER A 223 -16.45 -3.99 14.86
C SER A 223 -17.26 -3.15 13.86
N THR A 224 -16.70 -2.03 13.38
CA THR A 224 -17.33 -1.16 12.37
C THR A 224 -16.77 -1.36 10.96
N LEU A 225 -15.73 -2.19 10.81
CA LEU A 225 -15.11 -2.49 9.53
C LEU A 225 -16.06 -3.36 8.69
N ILE A 226 -16.37 -2.87 7.50
CA ILE A 226 -17.22 -3.52 6.52
C ILE A 226 -16.43 -3.66 5.22
N LEU A 227 -16.08 -4.88 4.84
CA LEU A 227 -15.46 -5.17 3.55
C LEU A 227 -16.55 -5.29 2.48
N LYS A 228 -16.36 -4.62 1.34
CA LYS A 228 -17.34 -4.55 0.24
C LYS A 228 -17.00 -5.55 -0.86
N GLU A 229 -18.03 -5.95 -1.60
CA GLU A 229 -17.95 -6.96 -2.66
C GLU A 229 -16.79 -6.77 -3.67
N PRO A 230 -16.46 -5.55 -4.14
CA PRO A 230 -15.37 -5.38 -5.10
C PRO A 230 -13.99 -5.81 -4.57
N LEU A 231 -13.80 -5.86 -3.25
CA LEU A 231 -12.56 -6.36 -2.66
C LEU A 231 -12.37 -7.87 -2.93
N PHE A 232 -13.46 -8.62 -3.03
CA PHE A 232 -13.46 -10.07 -3.18
C PHE A 232 -13.44 -10.51 -4.63
N THR A 233 -14.11 -9.76 -5.51
CA THR A 233 -14.43 -10.21 -6.87
C THR A 233 -13.63 -9.50 -7.96
N GLU A 234 -13.01 -8.36 -7.68
CA GLU A 234 -12.26 -7.65 -8.70
C GLU A 234 -11.03 -8.46 -9.14
N GLU A 235 -10.95 -8.68 -10.45
CA GLU A 235 -9.81 -9.35 -11.07
C GLU A 235 -8.61 -8.42 -11.20
N ARG A 236 -7.42 -9.00 -11.13
CA ARG A 236 -6.19 -8.26 -11.37
C ARG A 236 -6.28 -7.58 -12.74
N PRO A 237 -6.02 -6.26 -12.82
CA PRO A 237 -6.02 -5.55 -14.09
C PRO A 237 -5.05 -6.24 -15.05
N LYS A 238 -5.46 -6.34 -16.32
CA LYS A 238 -4.57 -6.82 -17.38
C LYS A 238 -3.26 -6.03 -17.36
N PRO A 239 -2.10 -6.68 -17.59
CA PRO A 239 -0.79 -6.03 -17.61
C PRO A 239 -0.76 -4.70 -18.38
N GLU A 240 -1.40 -4.65 -19.54
CA GLU A 240 -1.48 -3.46 -20.39
C GLU A 240 -2.22 -2.32 -19.71
N LYS A 241 -3.34 -2.62 -19.04
CA LYS A 241 -4.14 -1.61 -18.32
C LYS A 241 -3.35 -1.05 -17.13
N TYR A 242 -2.67 -1.92 -16.39
CA TYR A 242 -1.79 -1.53 -15.28
C TYR A 242 -0.65 -0.63 -15.75
N LEU A 243 0.10 -1.04 -16.78
CA LEU A 243 1.21 -0.23 -17.27
C LEU A 243 0.73 1.07 -17.92
N THR A 244 -0.44 1.07 -18.56
CA THR A 244 -1.06 2.29 -19.09
C THR A 244 -1.37 3.28 -17.96
N SER A 245 -1.95 2.84 -16.83
CA SER A 245 -2.25 3.76 -15.72
C SER A 245 -0.98 4.35 -15.11
N VAL A 246 0.08 3.55 -14.95
CA VAL A 246 1.37 4.04 -14.46
C VAL A 246 1.97 5.06 -15.43
N ILE A 247 1.94 4.78 -16.73
CA ILE A 247 2.43 5.71 -17.76
C ILE A 247 1.64 7.02 -17.74
N SER A 248 0.31 6.97 -17.64
CA SER A 248 -0.53 8.17 -17.59
C SER A 248 -0.23 9.06 -16.38
N GLN A 249 0.15 8.50 -15.23
CA GLN A 249 0.52 9.31 -14.07
C GLN A 249 1.79 10.12 -14.30
N VAL A 250 2.74 9.57 -15.05
CA VAL A 250 4.02 10.23 -15.32
C VAL A 250 3.94 11.14 -16.54
N PHE A 251 3.40 10.63 -17.65
CA PHE A 251 3.38 11.32 -18.93
C PHE A 251 2.12 12.18 -19.16
N GLY A 252 1.10 12.05 -18.31
CA GLY A 252 -0.23 12.60 -18.57
C GLY A 252 -0.98 11.79 -19.63
N ASP A 253 -2.30 11.95 -19.67
CA ASP A 253 -3.14 11.28 -20.68
C ASP A 253 -2.97 11.90 -22.07
N ILE A 254 -2.74 13.22 -22.14
CA ILE A 254 -2.59 14.00 -23.36
C ILE A 254 -1.19 14.61 -23.41
N ASN A 255 -0.57 14.55 -24.60
CA ASN A 255 0.75 15.09 -24.84
C ASN A 255 0.70 16.61 -25.14
N ASP A 256 1.72 17.31 -24.66
CA ASP A 256 1.80 18.78 -24.61
C ASP A 256 2.04 19.45 -25.98
N PHE A 257 2.73 18.79 -26.92
CA PHE A 257 3.06 19.41 -28.21
C PHE A 257 2.16 18.99 -29.37
N ASN A 258 1.40 17.89 -29.26
CA ASN A 258 0.53 17.41 -30.34
C ASN A 258 -0.95 17.23 -29.95
N ASN A 259 -1.32 17.39 -28.67
CA ASN A 259 -2.68 17.17 -28.15
C ASN A 259 -3.26 15.77 -28.44
N GLU A 260 -2.41 14.78 -28.76
CA GLU A 260 -2.80 13.37 -28.87
C GLU A 260 -2.61 12.65 -27.53
N LYS A 261 -3.05 11.39 -27.45
CA LYS A 261 -2.73 10.55 -26.28
C LYS A 261 -1.21 10.40 -26.14
N SER A 262 -0.68 10.63 -24.94
CA SER A 262 0.76 10.47 -24.67
C SER A 262 1.24 9.07 -25.03
N LEU A 263 0.49 8.04 -24.62
CA LEU A 263 0.72 6.66 -25.03
C LEU A 263 0.17 6.41 -26.44
N LYS A 264 1.06 6.27 -27.42
CA LYS A 264 0.71 5.94 -28.82
C LYS A 264 0.28 4.48 -28.96
N SER A 265 1.03 3.55 -28.38
CA SER A 265 0.69 2.13 -28.41
C SER A 265 1.43 1.35 -27.33
N LEU A 266 0.80 0.30 -26.82
CA LEU A 266 1.41 -0.68 -25.93
C LEU A 266 1.14 -2.07 -26.50
N SER A 267 2.19 -2.89 -26.64
CA SER A 267 2.08 -4.28 -27.09
C SER A 267 2.71 -5.19 -26.05
N PHE A 268 1.90 -6.07 -25.46
CA PHE A 268 2.33 -7.06 -24.48
C PHE A 268 2.28 -8.45 -25.10
N ASN A 269 3.36 -9.22 -24.91
CA ASN A 269 3.45 -10.61 -25.34
C ASN A 269 3.24 -11.52 -24.14
N GLU A 270 2.09 -12.18 -24.06
CA GLU A 270 1.72 -13.04 -22.93
C GLU A 270 2.69 -14.20 -22.67
N ASN A 271 3.31 -14.75 -23.72
CA ASN A 271 4.21 -15.91 -23.60
C ASN A 271 5.57 -15.52 -23.03
N THR A 272 6.14 -14.41 -23.52
CA THR A 272 7.47 -13.94 -23.10
C THR A 272 7.40 -12.95 -21.94
N LYS A 273 6.22 -12.41 -21.66
CA LYS A 273 5.97 -11.30 -20.75
C LYS A 273 6.77 -10.03 -21.09
N ASN A 274 7.14 -9.88 -22.35
CA ASN A 274 7.80 -8.68 -22.86
C ASN A 274 6.76 -7.64 -23.27
N VAL A 275 7.06 -6.36 -23.04
CA VAL A 275 6.21 -5.25 -23.45
C VAL A 275 7.00 -4.21 -24.24
N THR A 276 6.41 -3.71 -25.31
CA THR A 276 6.88 -2.55 -26.07
C THR A 276 5.91 -1.40 -25.89
N VAL A 277 6.43 -0.28 -25.41
CA VAL A 277 5.71 0.97 -25.16
C VAL A 277 6.19 2.00 -26.18
N LYS A 278 5.29 2.49 -27.04
CA LYS A 278 5.54 3.66 -27.89
C LYS A 278 4.83 4.86 -27.28
N ILE A 279 5.59 5.89 -26.96
CA ILE A 279 5.10 7.03 -26.19
C ILE A 279 5.72 8.33 -26.69
N TYR A 280 4.93 9.39 -26.72
CA TYR A 280 5.46 10.72 -27.02
C TYR A 280 6.27 11.26 -25.83
N GLY A 281 7.46 11.79 -26.11
CA GLY A 281 8.22 12.55 -25.10
C GLY A 281 7.45 13.81 -24.68
N LYS A 282 7.89 14.49 -23.62
CA LYS A 282 7.37 15.82 -23.28
C LYS A 282 8.21 16.90 -23.92
N ASP A 283 7.59 18.01 -24.32
CA ASP A 283 8.31 19.14 -24.89
C ASP A 283 9.21 19.82 -23.84
N ASN A 284 10.26 20.48 -24.30
CA ASN A 284 11.15 21.26 -23.45
C ASN A 284 11.94 22.31 -24.25
N LEU A 285 12.52 23.28 -23.55
CA LEU A 285 13.21 24.43 -24.14
C LEU A 285 14.37 24.06 -25.07
N THR A 286 15.05 22.93 -24.82
CA THR A 286 16.17 22.46 -25.64
C THR A 286 16.12 20.95 -25.84
N LYS A 287 16.72 20.45 -26.92
CA LYS A 287 16.82 19.00 -27.20
C LYS A 287 17.46 18.21 -26.05
N ASN A 288 18.50 18.76 -25.41
CA ASN A 288 19.14 18.12 -24.27
C ASN A 288 18.21 18.04 -23.05
N LEU A 289 17.37 19.05 -22.82
CA LEU A 289 16.35 19.00 -21.76
C LEU A 289 15.25 18.01 -22.10
N VAL A 290 14.80 17.93 -23.36
CA VAL A 290 13.85 16.90 -23.81
C VAL A 290 14.42 15.50 -23.55
N LYS A 291 15.67 15.26 -23.94
CA LYS A 291 16.37 13.98 -23.69
C LYS A 291 16.41 13.62 -22.21
N LYS A 292 16.82 14.58 -21.36
CA LYS A 292 16.84 14.40 -19.91
C LYS A 292 15.45 14.16 -19.32
N SER A 293 14.42 14.84 -19.83
CA SER A 293 13.04 14.63 -19.38
C SER A 293 12.55 13.22 -19.75
N MET A 294 12.93 12.70 -20.92
CA MET A 294 12.60 11.31 -21.30
C MET A 294 13.23 10.31 -20.33
N TRP A 295 14.50 10.49 -19.96
CA TRP A 295 15.14 9.63 -18.95
C TRP A 295 14.50 9.75 -17.57
N LEU A 296 14.16 10.96 -17.14
CA LEU A 296 13.46 11.21 -15.88
C LEU A 296 12.10 10.51 -15.87
N ASN A 297 11.26 10.75 -16.87
CA ASN A 297 9.93 10.17 -16.96
C ASN A 297 9.98 8.63 -17.06
N ILE A 298 10.97 8.06 -17.77
CA ILE A 298 11.18 6.61 -17.77
C ILE A 298 11.57 6.13 -16.38
N THR A 299 12.50 6.82 -15.70
CA THR A 299 12.91 6.48 -14.34
C THR A 299 11.74 6.52 -13.36
N GLU A 300 10.90 7.56 -13.43
CA GLU A 300 9.69 7.70 -12.62
C GLU A 300 8.69 6.58 -12.95
N THR A 301 8.45 6.29 -14.22
CA THR A 301 7.58 5.17 -14.62
C THR A 301 8.07 3.86 -14.02
N LEU A 302 9.39 3.60 -14.08
CA LEU A 302 9.99 2.40 -13.53
C LEU A 302 9.96 2.35 -12.00
N LYS A 303 10.06 3.51 -11.34
CA LYS A 303 9.92 3.65 -9.88
C LYS A 303 8.51 3.29 -9.42
N LEU A 304 7.49 3.74 -10.15
CA LEU A 304 6.08 3.46 -9.87
C LEU A 304 5.67 2.03 -10.21
N LEU A 305 6.41 1.36 -11.10
CA LEU A 305 6.25 -0.07 -11.31
C LEU A 305 6.75 -0.82 -10.07
N ASN A 306 5.88 -1.64 -9.49
CA ASN A 306 6.24 -2.48 -8.35
C ASN A 306 7.41 -3.39 -8.75
N LYS A 307 8.38 -3.62 -7.85
CA LYS A 307 9.46 -4.60 -8.04
C LYS A 307 8.93 -6.00 -8.40
N ASN A 308 7.68 -6.30 -8.05
CA ASN A 308 6.96 -7.53 -8.36
C ASN A 308 6.07 -7.42 -9.60
N ASP A 309 6.33 -6.47 -10.51
CA ASP A 309 5.64 -6.45 -11.79
C ASP A 309 5.89 -7.73 -12.60
N GLN A 310 4.99 -8.02 -13.53
CA GLN A 310 4.99 -9.24 -14.31
C GLN A 310 5.80 -9.13 -15.61
N PHE A 311 6.49 -8.01 -15.87
CA PHE A 311 7.15 -7.76 -17.15
C PHE A 311 8.60 -8.24 -17.13
N ASN A 312 8.92 -9.21 -18.00
CA ASN A 312 10.29 -9.72 -18.14
C ASN A 312 11.21 -8.69 -18.81
N ASN A 313 10.70 -7.92 -19.76
CA ASN A 313 11.40 -6.82 -20.40
C ASN A 313 10.42 -5.71 -20.76
N ILE A 314 10.82 -4.46 -20.51
CA ILE A 314 10.10 -3.27 -20.97
C ILE A 314 10.98 -2.54 -21.98
N GLN A 315 10.46 -2.38 -23.20
CA GLN A 315 11.07 -1.54 -24.22
C GLN A 315 10.29 -0.23 -24.37
N PHE A 316 10.92 0.88 -24.04
CA PHE A 316 10.40 2.21 -24.33
C PHE A 316 10.90 2.68 -25.70
N ILE A 317 9.98 3.18 -26.53
CA ILE A 317 10.25 3.82 -27.81
C ILE A 317 9.68 5.24 -27.72
N MET A 318 10.57 6.21 -27.51
CA MET A 318 10.21 7.61 -27.38
C MET A 318 10.05 8.23 -28.77
N LEU A 319 8.87 8.81 -29.00
CA LEU A 319 8.55 9.56 -30.20
C LEU A 319 8.67 11.05 -29.91
N PHE A 320 9.29 11.79 -30.82
CA PHE A 320 9.40 13.26 -30.70
C PHE A 320 9.39 13.88 -32.08
N PRO A 321 8.86 15.12 -32.25
CA PRO A 321 8.89 15.80 -33.53
C PRO A 321 10.33 15.99 -34.03
N LEU A 322 10.58 15.51 -35.24
CA LEU A 322 11.75 15.85 -36.04
C LEU A 322 11.30 16.77 -37.16
N THR A 323 11.99 17.89 -37.32
CA THR A 323 11.72 18.84 -38.41
C THR A 323 12.73 18.59 -39.53
N ASP A 324 12.25 18.36 -40.74
CA ASP A 324 13.11 18.26 -41.92
C ASP A 324 13.67 19.63 -42.37
N ILE A 325 14.54 19.63 -43.39
CA ILE A 325 15.13 20.87 -43.93
C ILE A 325 14.09 21.83 -44.53
N TYR A 326 12.88 21.35 -44.80
CA TYR A 326 11.77 22.12 -45.37
C TYR A 326 10.76 22.59 -44.31
N GLY A 327 10.99 22.28 -43.03
CA GLY A 327 10.11 22.67 -41.93
C GLY A 327 8.97 21.68 -41.63
N ASN A 328 8.90 20.53 -42.30
CA ASN A 328 7.87 19.53 -42.04
C ASN A 328 8.20 18.73 -40.78
N LYS A 329 7.21 18.54 -39.91
CA LYS A 329 7.35 17.76 -38.68
C LYS A 329 6.89 16.32 -38.87
N THR A 330 7.73 15.36 -38.51
CA THR A 330 7.38 13.94 -38.39
C THR A 330 7.61 13.46 -36.96
N TYR A 331 6.73 12.58 -36.46
CA TYR A 331 6.87 12.03 -35.12
C TYR A 331 7.56 10.67 -35.17
N ASP A 332 8.89 10.71 -35.13
CA ASP A 332 9.73 9.52 -35.30
C ASP A 332 10.36 9.07 -33.98
N PRO A 333 10.77 7.79 -33.88
CA PRO A 333 11.55 7.31 -32.75
C PRO A 333 12.86 8.08 -32.61
N VAL A 334 13.03 8.78 -31.49
CA VAL A 334 14.27 9.50 -31.15
C VAL A 334 15.11 8.78 -30.10
N MET A 335 14.49 7.90 -29.32
CA MET A 335 15.16 7.11 -28.29
C MET A 335 14.49 5.75 -28.14
N LYS A 336 15.29 4.69 -27.97
CA LYS A 336 14.83 3.34 -27.63
C LYS A 336 15.63 2.82 -26.44
N ILE A 337 14.93 2.37 -25.41
CA ILE A 337 15.52 1.81 -24.19
C ILE A 337 14.87 0.47 -23.92
N SER A 338 15.66 -0.58 -23.72
CA SER A 338 15.19 -1.88 -23.24
C SER A 338 15.79 -2.19 -21.88
N LEU A 339 14.93 -2.61 -20.94
CA LEU A 339 15.30 -2.93 -19.57
C LEU A 339 14.58 -4.21 -19.13
N SER A 340 15.38 -5.25 -18.86
CA SER A 340 14.96 -6.52 -18.30
C SER A 340 14.60 -6.40 -16.83
N LYS A 341 13.78 -7.32 -16.32
CA LYS A 341 13.41 -7.37 -14.91
C LYS A 341 14.63 -7.43 -13.99
N ASN A 342 15.66 -8.19 -14.36
CA ASN A 342 16.92 -8.30 -13.61
C ASN A 342 17.68 -6.97 -13.53
N THR A 343 17.67 -6.19 -14.59
CA THR A 343 18.31 -4.86 -14.60
C THR A 343 17.49 -3.89 -13.76
N ARG A 344 16.16 -3.87 -13.93
CA ARG A 344 15.24 -2.97 -13.20
C ARG A 344 15.19 -3.24 -11.70
N SER A 345 15.35 -4.50 -11.27
CA SER A 345 15.27 -4.88 -9.84
C SER A 345 16.51 -4.47 -9.02
N LYS A 346 17.64 -4.19 -9.68
CA LYS A 346 18.89 -3.76 -9.04
C LYS A 346 18.95 -2.26 -8.76
N VAL A 347 18.04 -1.47 -9.34
CA VAL A 347 18.07 -0.01 -9.25
C VAL A 347 17.45 0.45 -7.93
N ASN A 348 18.18 1.27 -7.17
CA ASN A 348 17.62 2.05 -6.07
C ASN A 348 16.99 3.33 -6.61
N TYR A 349 15.72 3.29 -7.04
CA TYR A 349 15.06 4.42 -7.71
C TYR A 349 14.90 5.67 -6.86
N ASP A 350 15.01 5.59 -5.53
CA ASP A 350 14.95 6.76 -4.64
C ASP A 350 16.20 7.62 -4.73
N GLU A 351 17.36 7.00 -4.97
CA GLU A 351 18.66 7.67 -5.09
C GLU A 351 19.22 7.64 -6.51
N PHE A 352 18.48 7.06 -7.46
CA PHE A 352 18.97 6.85 -8.81
C PHE A 352 19.01 8.16 -9.61
N ILE A 353 20.20 8.48 -10.11
CA ILE A 353 20.39 9.60 -11.03
C ILE A 353 19.90 9.18 -12.43
N PHE A 354 18.76 9.72 -12.87
CA PHE A 354 18.10 9.35 -14.13
C PHE A 354 19.01 9.44 -15.39
N SER A 355 20.03 10.29 -15.38
CA SER A 355 21.00 10.37 -16.49
C SER A 355 21.89 9.13 -16.64
N ASN A 356 21.83 8.18 -15.70
CA ASN A 356 22.48 6.88 -15.80
C ASN A 356 21.63 5.83 -16.54
N ILE A 357 20.38 6.10 -16.92
CA ILE A 357 19.54 5.16 -17.71
C ILE A 357 20.31 4.57 -18.91
N PRO A 358 21.01 5.36 -19.76
CA PRO A 358 21.74 4.80 -20.90
C PRO A 358 22.85 3.81 -20.53
N LYS A 359 23.40 3.91 -19.32
CA LYS A 359 24.51 3.06 -18.85
C LYS A 359 24.02 1.72 -18.29
N ILE A 360 22.80 1.69 -17.75
CA ILE A 360 22.23 0.48 -17.15
C ILE A 360 21.34 -0.28 -18.11
N ALA A 361 20.81 0.37 -19.17
CA ALA A 361 19.92 -0.25 -20.13
C ALA A 361 20.59 -1.45 -20.81
N ASP A 362 19.84 -2.55 -20.96
CA ASP A 362 20.31 -3.74 -21.68
C ASP A 362 20.50 -3.43 -23.18
N SER A 363 19.70 -2.48 -23.70
CA SER A 363 19.90 -1.89 -25.02
C SER A 363 19.52 -0.42 -24.99
N TYR A 364 20.37 0.42 -25.59
CA TYR A 364 20.16 1.85 -25.71
C TYR A 364 20.43 2.33 -27.14
N TRP A 365 19.49 3.08 -27.72
CA TRP A 365 19.67 3.72 -29.01
C TRP A 365 19.07 5.13 -29.00
N GLU A 366 19.80 6.07 -29.60
CA GLU A 366 19.35 7.43 -29.88
C GLU A 366 19.48 7.72 -31.36
N SER A 367 18.50 8.45 -31.91
CA SER A 367 18.60 9.00 -33.26
C SER A 367 19.78 9.97 -33.36
N PRO A 368 20.54 9.97 -34.48
CA PRO A 368 21.64 10.92 -34.69
C PRO A 368 21.24 12.38 -34.46
N SER A 369 20.01 12.75 -34.83
CA SER A 369 19.46 14.10 -34.65
C SER A 369 19.23 14.52 -33.18
N PHE A 370 19.41 13.57 -32.24
CA PHE A 370 19.19 13.71 -30.79
C PHE A 370 20.44 13.47 -29.93
N LYS A 371 21.57 13.09 -30.55
CA LYS A 371 22.82 12.79 -29.83
C LYS A 371 23.53 14.02 -29.26
N ASN A 372 23.39 15.18 -29.92
CA ASN A 372 24.08 16.42 -29.58
C ASN A 372 23.32 17.26 -28.56
#